data_AF-A0A1M5VN95-F1
#
_entry.id   AF-A0A1M5VN95-F1
#
_cell.length_a   1.000
_cell.length_b   1.000
_cell.length_c   1.000
_cell.angle_alpha   90.00
_cell.angle_beta   90.00
_cell.angle_gamma   90.00
#
_symmetry.space_group_name_H-M   'P 1'
#
loop_
_entity.id
_entity.type
_entity.pdbx_description
1 polymer ?
#
loop_
_entity_poly.entity_id
_entity_poly.type
_entity_poly.pdbx_seq_one_letter_code
_entity_poly.pdbx_strand_id
1 'polypeptide(L)'
;MKKDINNIHDKSYKDLYSNKEVFIDLVKEMLKAPWASALTVDNLILINRSYISSDYEETESDIVYKATIGDKEVIFYVLLEF
;
A
#
# COMPACT_ATOMS: atom_id res chain seq x y z
N MET A 1 5.54 -27.77 16.67
CA MET A 1 5.64 -27.82 15.19
C MET A 1 6.05 -26.43 14.75
N LYS A 2 7.27 -26.24 14.23
CA LYS A 2 7.69 -24.92 13.74
C LYS A 2 6.87 -24.64 12.49
N LYS A 3 5.96 -23.68 12.56
CA LYS A 3 5.28 -23.13 11.39
C LYS A 3 6.38 -22.33 10.70
N ASP A 4 6.92 -22.84 9.60
CA ASP A 4 7.81 -22.05 8.73
C ASP A 4 6.93 -20.96 8.10
N ILE A 5 6.77 -19.85 8.82
CA ILE A 5 6.00 -18.70 8.37
C ILE A 5 6.88 -17.93 7.39
N ASN A 6 6.85 -18.35 6.13
CA ASN A 6 7.56 -17.68 5.04
C ASN A 6 6.79 -16.43 4.59
N ASN A 7 6.88 -15.34 5.36
CA ASN A 7 6.40 -13.98 5.00
C ASN A 7 7.16 -13.34 3.84
N ILE A 8 7.87 -14.14 3.05
CA ILE A 8 8.64 -13.67 1.90
C ILE A 8 7.69 -13.01 0.90
N HIS A 9 6.48 -13.55 0.74
CA HIS A 9 5.49 -13.04 -0.21
C HIS A 9 4.94 -11.66 0.23
N ASP A 10 4.35 -11.55 1.42
CA ASP A 10 3.80 -10.27 1.93
C ASP A 10 4.84 -9.14 1.95
N LYS A 11 6.06 -9.45 2.40
CA LYS A 11 7.16 -8.48 2.42
C LYS A 11 7.58 -8.08 1.01
N SER A 12 7.64 -9.03 0.06
CA SER A 12 7.97 -8.72 -1.34
C SER A 12 6.90 -7.85 -2.00
N TYR A 13 5.62 -8.08 -1.72
CA TYR A 13 4.53 -7.23 -2.20
C TYR A 13 4.55 -5.86 -1.54
N LYS A 14 4.85 -5.80 -0.23
CA LYS A 14 5.03 -4.54 0.48
C LYS A 14 6.15 -3.72 -0.16
N ASP A 15 7.28 -4.34 -0.47
CA ASP A 15 8.41 -3.68 -1.13
C ASP A 15 8.04 -3.21 -2.54
N LEU A 16 7.35 -4.05 -3.32
CA LEU A 16 6.90 -3.72 -4.68
C LEU A 16 5.98 -2.50 -4.69
N TYR A 17 4.96 -2.48 -3.84
CA TYR A 17 3.97 -1.39 -3.78
C TYR A 17 4.45 -0.18 -2.95
N SER A 18 5.59 -0.29 -2.25
CA SER A 18 6.28 0.88 -1.69
C SER A 18 6.94 1.73 -2.78
N ASN A 19 7.08 1.19 -4.00
CA ASN A 19 7.37 2.01 -5.18
C ASN A 19 6.11 2.77 -5.60
N LYS A 20 6.19 4.11 -5.57
CA LYS A 20 5.06 4.99 -5.89
C LYS A 20 4.50 4.78 -7.29
N GLU A 21 5.33 4.53 -8.30
CA GLU A 21 4.87 4.33 -9.68
C GLU A 21 4.02 3.07 -9.78
N VAL A 22 4.52 1.96 -9.21
CA VAL A 22 3.80 0.69 -9.18
C VAL A 22 2.50 0.80 -8.38
N PHE A 23 2.50 1.53 -7.28
CA PHE A 23 1.29 1.78 -6.51
C PHE A 23 0.25 2.60 -7.28
N ILE A 24 0.69 3.64 -7.99
CA ILE A 24 -0.20 4.46 -8.82
C ILE A 24 -0.86 3.62 -9.90
N ASP A 25 -0.10 2.75 -10.56
CA ASP A 25 -0.62 1.83 -11.58
C ASP A 25 -1.64 0.87 -10.98
N LEU A 26 -1.35 0.29 -9.80
CA LEU A 26 -2.30 -0.54 -9.06
C LEU A 26 -3.61 0.21 -8.81
N VAL A 27 -3.55 1.43 -8.26
CA VAL A 27 -4.74 2.21 -7.91
C VAL A 27 -5.56 2.56 -9.14
N LYS A 28 -4.91 2.95 -10.24
CA LYS A 28 -5.58 3.30 -11.51
C LYS A 28 -6.29 2.09 -12.11
N GLU A 29 -5.62 0.94 -12.17
CA GLU A 29 -6.17 -0.29 -12.74
C GLU A 29 -7.26 -0.93 -11.86
N MET A 30 -7.10 -0.88 -10.54
CA MET A 30 -8.06 -1.45 -9.58
C MET A 30 -9.34 -0.62 -9.49
N LEU A 31 -9.22 0.70 -9.29
CA LEU A 31 -10.38 1.54 -9.01
C LEU A 31 -11.07 2.03 -10.28
N LYS A 32 -10.33 2.19 -11.38
CA LYS A 32 -10.83 2.73 -12.66
C LYS A 32 -11.65 4.02 -12.52
N ALA A 33 -11.37 4.79 -11.46
CA ALA A 33 -12.14 5.97 -11.11
C ALA A 33 -11.50 7.22 -11.75
N PRO A 34 -12.29 8.19 -12.26
CA PRO A 34 -11.74 9.39 -12.90
C PRO A 34 -10.76 10.17 -12.03
N TRP A 35 -11.01 10.24 -10.71
CA TRP A 35 -10.12 10.95 -9.78
C TRP A 35 -8.79 10.24 -9.57
N ALA A 36 -8.72 8.91 -9.72
CA ALA A 36 -7.49 8.13 -9.57
C ALA A 36 -6.50 8.43 -10.72
N SER A 37 -7.00 8.85 -11.88
CA SER A 37 -6.15 9.25 -13.01
C SER A 37 -5.26 10.46 -12.71
N ALA A 38 -5.67 11.31 -11.75
CA ALA A 38 -4.93 12.48 -11.31
C ALA A 38 -3.80 12.17 -10.31
N LEU A 39 -3.61 10.92 -9.91
CA LEU A 39 -2.47 10.52 -9.09
C LEU A 39 -1.16 10.61 -9.86
N THR A 40 -0.17 11.23 -9.22
CA THR A 40 1.22 11.37 -9.70
C THR A 40 2.17 11.06 -8.55
N VAL A 41 3.44 10.82 -8.88
CA VAL A 41 4.48 10.55 -7.86
C VAL A 41 4.66 11.73 -6.90
N ASP A 42 4.49 12.96 -7.41
CA ASP A 42 4.67 14.21 -6.66
C ASP A 42 3.55 14.46 -5.65
N ASN A 43 2.31 14.07 -5.99
CA ASN A 43 1.16 14.29 -5.12
C ASN A 43 0.88 13.10 -4.19
N LEU A 44 1.71 12.07 -4.22
CA LEU A 44 1.61 10.85 -3.41
C LEU A 44 2.79 10.76 -2.43
N ILE A 45 2.50 10.52 -1.15
CA ILE A 45 3.48 10.45 -0.06
C ILE A 45 3.32 9.11 0.64
N LEU A 46 4.38 8.30 0.65
CA LEU A 46 4.45 7.08 1.45
C LEU A 46 4.57 7.45 2.93
N ILE A 47 3.66 6.96 3.75
CA ILE A 47 3.70 7.15 5.20
C ILE A 47 4.44 5.96 5.79
N ASN A 48 5.62 6.22 6.37
CA ASN A 48 6.42 5.19 7.03
C ASN A 48 5.84 4.85 8.41
N ARG A 49 4.66 4.24 8.42
CA ARG A 49 3.98 3.76 9.62
C ARG A 49 3.15 2.53 9.28
N SER A 50 3.20 1.55 10.17
CA SER A 50 2.34 0.37 10.13
C SER A 50 1.24 0.50 11.20
N TYR A 51 0.06 0.00 10.86
CA TYR A 51 -1.14 -0.01 11.70
C TYR A 51 -1.70 -1.41 11.91
N ILE A 52 -1.06 -2.47 11.37
CA ILE A 52 -1.37 -3.85 11.75
C ILE A 52 -1.02 -4.07 13.23
N SER A 53 -1.77 -4.94 13.90
CA SER A 53 -1.44 -5.30 15.30
C SER A 53 -0.16 -6.14 15.33
N SER A 54 0.58 -6.06 16.44
CA SER A 54 1.79 -6.85 16.65
C SER A 54 1.55 -8.36 16.52
N ASP A 55 0.33 -8.81 16.81
CA ASP A 55 -0.07 -10.22 16.70
C ASP A 55 -0.09 -10.73 15.25
N TYR A 56 -0.14 -9.82 14.27
CA TYR A 56 -0.27 -10.13 12.84
C TYR A 56 0.94 -9.67 12.01
N GLU A 57 1.99 -9.08 12.62
CA GLU A 57 3.21 -8.66 11.92
C GLU A 57 3.93 -9.81 11.19
N GLU A 58 3.66 -11.04 11.63
CA GLU A 58 4.19 -12.26 11.05
C GLU A 58 3.23 -12.91 10.04
N THR A 59 2.11 -12.31 9.65
CA THR A 59 1.22 -12.88 8.61
C THR A 59 0.62 -11.85 7.69
N GLU A 60 0.70 -10.59 8.07
CA GLU A 60 0.12 -9.47 7.35
C GLU A 60 1.18 -8.40 7.11
N SER A 61 0.90 -7.55 6.13
CA SER A 61 1.68 -6.36 5.86
C SER A 61 0.74 -5.24 5.45
N ASP A 62 1.10 -4.01 5.75
CA ASP A 62 0.36 -2.85 5.28
C ASP A 62 1.22 -1.81 4.59
N ILE A 63 0.55 -1.02 3.75
CA ILE A 63 1.09 0.18 3.13
C ILE A 63 0.11 1.31 3.34
N VAL A 64 0.65 2.46 3.74
CA VAL A 64 -0.14 3.68 3.90
C VAL A 64 0.41 4.77 2.99
N TYR A 65 -0.46 5.28 2.13
CA TYR A 65 -0.18 6.45 1.32
C TYR A 65 -1.12 7.59 1.65
N LYS A 66 -0.59 8.79 1.52
CA LYS A 66 -1.37 10.02 1.51
C LYS A 66 -1.22 10.69 0.16
N ALA A 67 -2.33 11.10 -0.45
CA ALA A 67 -2.32 11.84 -1.69
C ALA A 67 -3.11 13.15 -1.57
N THR A 68 -2.69 14.16 -2.30
CA THR A 68 -3.47 15.39 -2.50
C THR A 68 -4.00 15.40 -3.93
N ILE A 69 -5.33 15.32 -4.08
CA ILE A 69 -6.00 15.29 -5.39
C ILE A 69 -6.97 16.47 -5.47
N GLY A 70 -6.60 17.49 -6.23
CA GLY A 70 -7.32 18.77 -6.24
C GLY A 70 -7.25 19.45 -4.88
N ASP A 71 -8.40 19.73 -4.28
CA ASP A 71 -8.57 20.32 -2.95
C ASP A 71 -8.75 19.27 -1.84
N LYS A 72 -8.65 17.97 -2.17
CA LYS A 72 -8.92 16.87 -1.25
C LYS A 72 -7.64 16.13 -0.85
N GLU A 73 -7.59 15.74 0.41
CA GLU A 73 -6.63 14.76 0.91
C GLU A 73 -7.25 13.36 0.87
N VAL A 74 -6.51 12.40 0.34
CA VAL A 74 -6.92 10.99 0.21
C VAL A 74 -5.91 10.13 0.95
N ILE A 75 -6.38 9.29 1.86
CA ILE A 75 -5.55 8.28 2.52
C ILE A 75 -5.84 6.93 1.89
N PHE A 76 -4.81 6.26 1.43
CA PHE A 76 -4.86 4.85 1.06
C PHE A 76 -4.28 4.04 2.21
N TYR A 77 -5.09 3.12 2.73
CA TYR A 77 -4.64 2.07 3.62
C TYR A 77 -4.82 0.76 2.85
N VAL A 78 -3.73 0.04 2.63
CA VAL A 78 -3.73 -1.24 1.93
C VAL A 78 -3.20 -2.30 2.87
N LEU A 79 -4.05 -3.28 3.17
CA LEU A 79 -3.67 -4.51 3.86
C LEU A 79 -3.29 -5.56 2.81
N LEU A 80 -2.19 -6.26 3.07
CA LEU A 80 -1.64 -7.35 2.28
C LEU A 80 -1.60 -8.59 3.17
N GLU A 81 -2.27 -9.66 2.75
CA GLU A 81 -2.39 -10.94 3.44
C GLU A 81 -2.42 -12.04 2.36
N PHE A 82 -1.64 -13.11 2.53
CA PHE A 82 -1.63 -14.29 1.64
C PHE A 82 -1.92 -15.60 2.36
#